data_AF-M3A483-F1
#
_entry.id   AF-M3A483-F1
#
_cell.length_a   1.000
_cell.length_b   1.000
_cell.length_c   1.000
_cell.angle_alpha   90.00
_cell.angle_beta   90.00
_cell.angle_gamma   90.00
#
_symmetry.space_group_name_H-M   'P 1'
#
loop_
_entity.id
_entity.type
_entity.pdbx_description
1 polymer ?
#
loop_
_entity_poly.entity_id
_entity_poly.type
_entity_poly.pdbx_seq_one_letter_code
_entity_poly.pdbx_strand_id
1 'polypeptide(L)' 'MSKSTSAYPRVSASATGTGVVSHAGAALLLRTAEKTGLAPALTTELAPYRKPLARHDRGKIVLDLATALA' A
#
# COMPACT_ATOMS: atom_id res chain seq x y z
N MET A 1 15.80 -15.86 -4.06
CA MET A 1 15.00 -15.05 -3.12
C MET A 1 14.43 -13.84 -3.87
N SER A 2 13.17 -13.88 -4.33
CA SER A 2 12.59 -12.75 -5.08
C SER A 2 12.38 -11.56 -4.17
N LYS A 3 13.07 -10.45 -4.46
CA LYS A 3 12.82 -9.17 -3.79
C LYS A 3 11.41 -8.70 -4.13
N SER A 4 10.67 -8.30 -3.10
CA SER A 4 9.36 -7.68 -3.27
C SER A 4 9.58 -6.29 -3.88
N THR A 5 8.96 -5.99 -5.02
CA THR A 5 8.90 -4.63 -5.57
C THR A 5 7.93 -3.74 -4.79
N SER A 6 7.21 -4.30 -3.81
CA SER A 6 6.25 -3.54 -3.02
C SER A 6 6.93 -2.52 -2.10
N ALA A 7 6.37 -1.31 -2.09
CA ALA A 7 6.69 -0.26 -1.14
C ALA A 7 6.20 -0.56 0.30
N TYR A 8 5.46 -1.65 0.49
CA TYR A 8 4.85 -2.04 1.75
C TYR A 8 5.56 -3.25 2.38
N PRO A 9 5.74 -3.25 3.73
CA PRO A 9 6.29 -4.40 4.44
C PRO A 9 5.39 -5.63 4.23
N ARG A 10 6.03 -6.79 4.14
CA ARG A 10 5.32 -8.05 3.89
C ARG A 10 4.65 -8.51 5.18
N VAL A 11 3.37 -8.23 5.34
CA VAL A 11 2.56 -8.71 6.46
C VAL A 11 1.81 -9.98 6.06
N SER A 12 1.77 -10.98 6.92
CA SER A 12 0.94 -12.18 6.77
C SER A 12 -0.17 -12.16 7.82
N ALA A 13 -1.43 -12.28 7.37
CA ALA A 13 -2.57 -12.50 8.25
C ALA A 13 -3.02 -13.96 8.12
N SER A 14 -3.37 -14.60 9.25
CA SER A 14 -3.90 -15.96 9.31
C SER A 14 -5.31 -15.95 9.87
N ALA A 15 -6.19 -16.78 9.33
CA ALA A 15 -7.56 -16.96 9.82
C ALA A 15 -7.68 -18.02 10.94
N THR A 16 -6.54 -18.54 11.45
CA THR A 16 -6.49 -19.61 12.46
C THR A 16 -6.97 -19.23 13.86
N GLY A 17 -7.44 -17.99 14.07
CA GLY A 17 -8.03 -17.53 15.33
C GLY A 17 -7.05 -17.24 16.47
N THR A 18 -5.80 -17.72 16.37
CA THR A 18 -4.72 -17.44 17.32
C THR A 18 -3.92 -16.21 16.88
N GLY A 19 -4.15 -15.07 17.54
CA GLY A 19 -3.49 -13.80 17.21
C GLY A 19 -4.30 -12.94 16.24
N VAL A 20 -5.50 -12.52 16.64
CA VAL A 20 -6.33 -11.57 15.90
C VAL A 20 -5.65 -10.20 15.95
N VAL A 21 -4.80 -9.91 14.97
CA VAL A 21 -4.31 -8.54 14.77
C VAL A 21 -5.38 -7.80 13.98
N SER A 22 -5.90 -6.70 14.53
CA SER A 22 -6.88 -5.80 13.90
C SER A 22 -6.45 -5.18 12.56
N HIS A 23 -5.31 -5.61 12.00
CA HIS A 23 -4.69 -5.12 10.77
C HIS A 23 -4.92 -6.03 9.55
N ALA A 24 -5.66 -7.15 9.69
CA ALA A 24 -5.93 -8.05 8.57
C ALA A 24 -6.66 -7.35 7.40
N GLY A 25 -7.59 -6.44 7.71
CA GLY A 25 -8.29 -5.61 6.72
C GLY A 25 -7.34 -4.69 5.95
N ALA A 26 -6.51 -3.92 6.66
CA ALA A 26 -5.50 -3.08 6.04
C ALA A 26 -4.50 -3.87 5.19
N ALA A 27 -4.05 -5.05 5.67
CA ALA A 27 -3.19 -5.94 4.90
C ALA A 27 -3.86 -6.43 3.61
N LEU A 28 -5.15 -6.78 3.66
CA LEU A 28 -5.92 -7.20 2.49
C LEU A 28 -6.10 -6.05 1.48
N LEU A 29 -6.39 -4.84 1.94
CA LEU A 29 -6.51 -3.65 1.08
C LEU A 29 -5.19 -3.35 0.36
N LEU A 30 -4.07 -3.34 1.07
CA LEU A 30 -2.75 -3.13 0.48
C LEU A 30 -2.40 -4.22 -0.53
N ARG A 31 -2.70 -5.49 -0.24
CA ARG A 31 -2.50 -6.58 -1.22
C ARG A 31 -3.39 -6.45 -2.44
N THR A 32 -4.61 -5.97 -2.27
CA THR A 32 -5.52 -5.72 -3.39
C THR A 32 -4.97 -4.60 -4.26
N ALA A 33 -4.48 -3.51 -3.67
CA ALA A 33 -3.85 -2.40 -4.41
C ALA A 33 -2.58 -2.83 -5.17
N GLU A 34 -1.79 -3.75 -4.62
CA GLU A 34 -0.66 -4.36 -5.33
C GLU A 34 -1.12 -5.23 -6.50
N LYS A 35 -2.10 -6.12 -6.27
CA LYS A 35 -2.57 -7.09 -7.27
C LYS A 35 -3.31 -6.45 -8.43
N THR A 36 -3.99 -5.35 -8.18
CA THR A 36 -4.68 -4.55 -9.20
C THR A 36 -3.75 -3.59 -9.94
N GLY A 37 -2.50 -3.42 -9.49
CA GLY A 37 -1.59 -2.41 -10.03
C GLY A 37 -1.97 -0.97 -9.66
N LEU A 38 -2.91 -0.79 -8.72
CA LEU A 38 -3.36 0.53 -8.28
C LEU A 38 -2.22 1.34 -7.66
N ALA A 39 -1.34 0.71 -6.87
CA ALA A 39 -0.21 1.40 -6.24
C ALA A 39 0.73 2.09 -7.25
N PRO A 40 1.31 1.40 -8.25
CA PRO A 40 2.15 2.05 -9.26
C PRO A 40 1.35 2.99 -10.20
N ALA A 41 0.06 2.72 -10.44
CA ALA A 41 -0.80 3.62 -11.22
C ALA A 41 -0.96 4.98 -10.52
N LEU A 42 -1.29 5.00 -9.22
CA LEU A 42 -1.40 6.24 -8.45
C LEU A 42 -0.09 7.03 -8.43
N THR A 43 1.07 6.36 -8.30
CA THR A 43 2.36 7.02 -8.39
C THR A 43 2.58 7.69 -9.74
N THR A 44 2.20 7.01 -10.83
CA THR A 44 2.38 7.50 -12.21
C THR A 44 1.45 8.67 -12.50
N GLU A 45 0.16 8.51 -12.24
CA GLU A 45 -0.87 9.51 -12.53
C GLU A 45 -0.74 10.77 -11.67
N LEU A 46 -0.18 10.66 -10.46
CA LEU A 46 0.07 11.81 -9.59
C LEU A 46 1.44 12.48 -9.82
N ALA A 47 2.29 11.93 -10.70
CA ALA A 47 3.60 12.49 -11.02
C ALA A 47 3.56 13.95 -11.52
N PRO A 48 2.59 14.39 -12.36
CA PRO A 48 2.52 15.77 -12.83
C PRO A 48 2.34 16.80 -11.70
N TYR A 49 1.76 16.39 -10.57
CA TYR A 49 1.55 17.26 -9.40
C TYR A 49 2.78 17.31 -8.47
N ARG A 50 3.90 16.69 -8.87
CA ARG A 50 5.12 16.61 -8.06
C ARG A 50 5.85 17.95 -8.03
N LYS A 51 5.82 18.62 -6.87
CA LYS A 51 6.71 19.77 -6.59
C LYS A 51 8.19 19.35 -6.73
N PRO A 52 9.10 20.21 -7.24
CA PRO A 52 10.50 19.86 -7.49
C PRO A 52 11.25 19.29 -6.29
N LEU A 53 10.93 19.77 -5.09
CA LEU A 53 11.58 19.36 -3.84
C LEU A 53 10.78 18.30 -3.05
N ALA A 54 9.75 17.69 -3.65
CA ALA A 54 8.94 16.70 -2.97
C ALA A 54 9.69 15.36 -2.83
N ARG A 55 10.06 15.01 -1.58
CA ARG A 55 10.70 13.72 -1.27
C ARG A 55 9.76 12.52 -1.24
N HIS A 56 8.50 12.73 -0.85
CA HIS A 56 7.56 11.63 -0.68
C HIS A 56 6.84 11.27 -1.99
N ASP A 57 6.53 9.98 -2.14
CA ASP A 57 5.67 9.50 -3.21
C ASP A 57 4.21 9.83 -2.93
N ARG A 58 3.58 10.61 -3.82
CA ARG A 58 2.19 11.04 -3.65
C ARG A 58 1.20 9.88 -3.77
N GLY A 59 1.47 8.93 -4.67
CA GLY A 59 0.65 7.73 -4.83
C GLY A 59 0.60 6.91 -3.55
N LYS A 60 1.77 6.70 -2.93
CA LYS A 60 1.88 6.05 -1.62
C LYS A 60 1.14 6.81 -0.53
N ILE A 61 1.29 8.14 -0.45
CA ILE A 61 0.60 8.95 0.58
C ILE A 61 -0.92 8.80 0.47
N VAL A 62 -1.47 8.91 -0.74
CA VAL A 62 -2.93 8.81 -0.96
C VAL A 62 -3.43 7.40 -0.65
N LEU A 63 -2.68 6.37 -1.05
CA LEU A 63 -3.02 4.98 -0.76
C LEU A 63 -2.97 4.68 0.75
N ASP A 64 -1.97 5.20 1.46
CA ASP A 64 -1.84 5.08 2.92
C ASP A 64 -3.03 5.74 3.63
N LEU A 65 -3.41 6.95 3.18
CA LEU A 65 -4.55 7.69 3.73
C LEU A 65 -5.87 6.94 3.50
N ALA A 66 -6.11 6.43 2.29
CA ALA A 66 -7.31 5.65 2.00
C ALA A 66 -7.38 4.38 2.85
N THR A 67 -6.25 3.70 3.05
CA THR A 67 -6.18 2.48 3.88
C THR A 67 -6.44 2.80 5.36
N ALA A 68 -6.00 3.95 5.85
CA ALA A 68 -6.22 4.37 7.24
C ALA A 68 -7.67 4.80 7.53
N LEU A 69 -8.43 5.20 6.51
CA LEU A 69 -9.82 5.65 6.64
C LEU A 69 -10.86 4.53 6.43
N ALA A 70 -10.47 3.40 5.87
CA ALA A 70 -11.33 2.26 5.56
C ALA A 70 -11.62 1.41 6.81
#